data_AF-A0A1E7ES99-F1
#
_entry.id   AF-A0A1E7ES99-F1
#
_cell.length_a   1.000
_cell.length_b   1.000
_cell.length_c   1.000
_cell.angle_alpha   90.00
_cell.angle_beta   90.00
_cell.angle_gamma   90.00
#
_symmetry.space_group_name_H-M   'P 1'
#
loop_
_entity.id
_entity.type
_entity.pdbx_description
1 polymer ?
#
loop_
_entity_poly.entity_id
_entity_poly.type
_entity_poly.pdbx_seq_one_letter_code
_entity_poly.pdbx_strand_id
1 'polypeptide(L)'
;MNEVEAEAEAEADAEQCRIVAKCMHHVPDNIVMNIKEGYNLMNMLYKVGILSDYLADLDTDDGINIYGENVEFKDYFDFNDEENIRIDPKTGRITFLCLFRRNYDLFGIPNNVPSSIDQFQSLESIDLKNCQLLTMELGNLPVLKTINFNFCTSNMFANTPEGLQLSSTKKVTIDSSSITKFNSNLSSFLKIFSNTLEELCFGNMTRGDSDEILHVLQNDNLCFRHSLTTIQMRYCKLNEDDLKRLLFEIRERFPNLHTLGINCNNIESLCGIGDRIKQVPFIPNNKLLRLNLNRNPIFKQICVPLNATKDPKEIAALVTLLDKFDGISNLGAYSCQKYEPKIEYALRINIAGRKELIRGKSSRIINRALWPLILVRAYKNSSEIYIYDRYSSDTVTTSKEVESKKCASGLFHLVHHFYAPVMIEDRGGGGGSSTTTNITNDNSIEGSNKQQQQQHA
;
A
#
# COMPACT_ATOMS: atom_id res chain seq x y z
N MET A 1 12.13 -24.42 41.72
CA MET A 1 11.42 -25.42 40.92
C MET A 1 11.23 -26.63 41.81
N ASN A 2 10.00 -26.98 42.13
CA ASN A 2 9.71 -28.15 42.96
C ASN A 2 9.89 -29.42 42.10
N GLU A 3 10.17 -30.58 42.72
CA GLU A 3 10.38 -31.86 42.00
C GLU A 3 9.19 -32.20 41.07
N VAL A 4 7.98 -31.85 41.51
CA VAL A 4 6.73 -31.98 40.73
C VAL A 4 6.71 -31.12 39.46
N GLU A 5 7.26 -29.91 39.49
CA GLU A 5 7.32 -29.03 38.32
C GLU A 5 8.32 -29.56 37.28
N ALA A 6 9.45 -30.09 37.75
CA ALA A 6 10.48 -30.68 36.89
C ALA A 6 9.98 -31.96 36.20
N GLU A 7 9.23 -32.80 36.91
CA GLU A 7 8.62 -34.00 36.34
C GLU A 7 7.57 -33.67 35.28
N ALA A 8 6.71 -32.68 35.55
CA ALA A 8 5.71 -32.21 34.58
C ALA A 8 6.34 -31.59 33.33
N GLU A 9 7.43 -30.83 33.46
CA GLU A 9 8.19 -30.28 32.33
C GLU A 9 8.83 -31.38 31.48
N ALA A 10 9.44 -32.39 32.13
CA ALA A 10 10.03 -33.53 31.44
C ALA A 10 8.98 -34.37 30.69
N GLU A 11 7.80 -34.57 31.28
CA GLU A 11 6.69 -35.26 30.63
C GLU A 11 6.16 -34.47 29.42
N ALA A 12 6.00 -33.15 29.54
CA ALA A 12 5.58 -32.27 28.45
C ALA A 12 6.59 -32.27 27.28
N ASP A 13 7.89 -32.23 27.57
CA ASP A 13 8.96 -32.32 26.57
C ASP A 13 8.98 -33.69 25.88
N ALA A 14 8.79 -34.77 26.63
CA ALA A 14 8.70 -36.13 26.07
C ALA A 14 7.49 -36.27 25.15
N GLU A 15 6.34 -35.70 25.53
CA GLU A 15 5.13 -35.71 24.72
C GLU A 15 5.29 -34.90 23.44
N GLN A 16 5.88 -33.71 23.53
CA GLN A 16 6.24 -32.91 22.36
C GLN A 16 7.12 -33.71 21.39
N CYS A 17 8.19 -34.35 21.90
CA CYS A 17 9.08 -35.16 21.07
C CYS A 17 8.36 -36.32 20.40
N ARG A 18 7.43 -36.98 21.11
CA ARG A 18 6.62 -38.09 20.60
C ARG A 18 5.69 -37.62 19.47
N ILE A 19 4.97 -36.51 19.67
CA ILE A 19 4.07 -35.93 18.68
C ILE A 19 4.83 -35.49 17.44
N VAL A 20 5.93 -34.76 17.62
CA VAL A 20 6.77 -34.30 16.51
C VAL A 20 7.29 -35.49 15.72
N ALA A 21 7.82 -36.52 16.37
CA ALA A 21 8.28 -37.74 15.71
C ALA A 21 7.16 -38.44 14.92
N LYS A 22 5.94 -38.53 15.49
CA LYS A 22 4.76 -39.10 14.81
C LYS A 22 4.41 -38.32 13.55
N CYS A 23 4.53 -36.99 13.55
CA CYS A 23 4.17 -36.14 12.42
C CYS A 23 5.31 -35.88 11.41
N MET A 24 6.56 -36.26 11.70
CA MET A 24 7.71 -36.00 10.82
C MET A 24 7.53 -36.59 9.41
N HIS A 25 6.75 -37.65 9.24
CA HIS A 25 6.50 -38.26 7.93
C HIS A 25 5.69 -37.38 6.98
N HIS A 26 5.05 -36.30 7.47
CA HIS A 26 4.39 -35.30 6.62
C HIS A 26 5.36 -34.29 6.02
N VAL A 27 6.59 -34.21 6.53
CA VAL A 27 7.63 -33.37 5.95
C VAL A 27 8.04 -33.99 4.60
N PRO A 28 7.81 -33.32 3.47
CA PRO A 28 8.01 -33.95 2.16
C PRO A 28 9.49 -34.24 1.87
N ASP A 29 9.80 -35.48 1.48
CA ASP A 29 11.16 -35.91 1.10
C ASP A 29 11.70 -35.16 -0.13
N ASN A 30 10.80 -34.66 -1.00
CA ASN A 30 11.14 -33.93 -2.22
C ASN A 30 11.51 -32.47 -1.94
N ILE A 31 11.17 -31.94 -0.77
CA ILE A 31 11.68 -30.67 -0.32
C ILE A 31 13.08 -30.96 0.23
N VAL A 32 14.09 -30.36 -0.42
CA VAL A 32 15.45 -30.35 0.11
C VAL A 32 15.42 -29.53 1.39
N MET A 33 14.84 -30.00 2.49
CA MET A 33 14.85 -29.30 3.78
C MET A 33 15.92 -29.92 4.64
N ASN A 34 16.70 -29.09 5.31
CA ASN A 34 17.62 -29.59 6.32
C ASN A 34 16.80 -30.32 7.40
N ILE A 35 17.10 -31.60 7.69
CA ILE A 35 16.36 -32.40 8.68
C ILE A 35 16.21 -31.65 10.01
N LYS A 36 17.26 -30.96 10.46
CA LYS A 36 17.22 -30.14 11.68
C LYS A 36 16.15 -29.03 11.59
N GLU A 37 16.04 -28.40 10.43
CA GLU A 37 15.09 -27.31 10.19
C GLU A 37 13.66 -27.83 10.08
N GLY A 38 13.47 -29.03 9.52
CA GLY A 38 12.20 -29.75 9.59
C GLY A 38 11.78 -30.06 11.02
N TYR A 39 12.69 -30.59 11.85
CA TYR A 39 12.41 -30.80 13.27
C TYR A 39 12.08 -29.50 14.01
N ASN A 40 12.82 -28.43 13.75
CA ASN A 40 12.55 -27.12 14.34
C ASN A 40 11.18 -26.59 13.93
N LEU A 41 10.80 -26.76 12.66
CA LEU A 41 9.47 -26.40 12.16
C LEU A 41 8.37 -27.23 12.84
N MET A 42 8.51 -28.55 12.94
CA MET A 42 7.50 -29.38 13.59
C MET A 42 7.36 -29.04 15.08
N ASN A 43 8.48 -28.77 15.78
CA ASN A 43 8.47 -28.25 17.14
C ASN A 43 7.74 -26.90 17.22
N MET A 44 7.96 -26.00 16.25
CA MET A 44 7.26 -24.71 16.16
C MET A 44 5.75 -24.91 15.99
N LEU A 45 5.33 -25.76 15.04
CA LEU A 45 3.93 -26.09 14.76
C LEU A 45 3.23 -26.72 15.98
N TYR A 46 3.95 -27.54 16.75
CA TYR A 46 3.45 -28.07 18.01
C TYR A 46 3.20 -26.96 19.03
N LYS A 47 4.19 -26.08 19.25
CA LYS A 47 4.10 -24.99 20.24
C LYS A 47 3.01 -23.97 19.92
N VAL A 48 2.68 -23.76 18.64
CA VAL A 48 1.54 -22.93 18.24
C VAL A 48 0.21 -23.70 18.16
N GLY A 49 0.19 -24.98 18.56
CA GLY A 49 -1.01 -25.80 18.68
C GLY A 49 -1.52 -26.43 17.38
N ILE A 50 -0.84 -26.22 16.24
CA ILE A 50 -1.26 -26.75 14.93
C ILE A 50 -1.19 -28.28 14.92
N LEU A 51 -0.10 -28.87 15.43
CA LEU A 51 0.00 -30.33 15.50
C LEU A 51 -0.98 -30.94 16.50
N SER A 52 -1.25 -30.23 17.60
CA SER A 52 -2.21 -30.67 18.61
C SER A 52 -3.63 -30.70 18.04
N ASP A 53 -4.03 -29.70 17.26
CA ASP A 53 -5.34 -29.68 16.59
C ASP A 53 -5.47 -30.82 15.58
N TYR A 54 -4.46 -30.99 14.73
CA TYR A 54 -4.45 -32.07 13.74
C TYR A 54 -4.62 -33.44 14.42
N LEU A 55 -3.89 -33.70 15.50
CA LEU A 55 -3.97 -34.97 16.21
C LEU A 55 -5.30 -35.14 16.97
N ALA A 56 -5.85 -34.06 17.54
CA ALA A 56 -7.15 -34.12 18.20
C ALA A 56 -8.25 -34.48 17.20
N ASP A 57 -8.26 -33.84 16.03
CA ASP A 57 -9.26 -34.12 14.99
C ASP A 57 -9.06 -35.51 14.35
N LEU A 58 -7.83 -36.00 14.28
CA LEU A 58 -7.52 -37.36 13.83
C LEU A 58 -8.00 -38.42 14.82
N ASP A 59 -7.93 -38.14 16.13
CA ASP A 59 -8.38 -39.04 17.19
C ASP A 59 -9.92 -39.01 17.34
N THR A 60 -10.61 -37.99 16.83
CA THR A 60 -12.08 -37.91 16.77
C THR A 60 -12.65 -38.56 15.50
N ASP A 61 -13.82 -39.18 15.62
CA ASP A 61 -14.66 -39.63 14.50
C ASP A 61 -13.94 -40.48 13.43
N ASP A 62 -13.06 -41.40 13.86
CA ASP A 62 -12.27 -42.27 12.97
C ASP A 62 -11.42 -41.50 11.93
N GLY A 63 -11.04 -40.25 12.25
CA GLY A 63 -10.29 -39.36 11.38
C GLY A 63 -11.14 -38.73 10.28
N ILE A 64 -12.44 -38.55 10.52
CA ILE A 64 -13.38 -37.91 9.60
C ILE A 64 -13.81 -36.55 10.15
N ASN A 65 -13.67 -35.49 9.36
CA ASN A 65 -14.07 -34.14 9.73
C ASN A 65 -15.60 -33.93 9.69
N ILE A 66 -16.06 -32.74 10.11
CA ILE A 66 -17.50 -32.38 10.13
C ILE A 66 -18.20 -32.44 8.76
N TYR A 67 -17.43 -32.48 7.66
CA TYR A 67 -17.94 -32.59 6.30
C TYR A 67 -17.97 -34.03 5.77
N GLY A 68 -17.54 -35.01 6.58
CA GLY A 68 -17.45 -36.41 6.15
C GLY A 68 -16.18 -36.72 5.34
N GLU A 69 -15.18 -35.84 5.35
CA GLU A 69 -13.90 -36.03 4.65
C GLU A 69 -12.81 -36.48 5.61
N ASN A 70 -11.82 -37.23 5.13
CA ASN A 70 -10.69 -37.64 5.96
C ASN A 70 -9.87 -36.41 6.38
N VAL A 71 -9.50 -36.35 7.66
CA VAL A 71 -8.63 -35.32 8.22
C VAL A 71 -7.23 -35.46 7.62
N GLU A 72 -6.81 -34.49 6.82
CA GLU A 72 -5.46 -34.48 6.24
C GLU A 72 -4.59 -33.38 6.87
N PHE A 73 -3.30 -33.65 7.05
CA PHE A 73 -2.37 -32.68 7.64
C PHE A 73 -2.33 -31.35 6.85
N LYS A 74 -2.48 -31.42 5.53
CA LYS A 74 -2.49 -30.25 4.63
C LYS A 74 -3.63 -29.27 4.95
N ASP A 75 -4.70 -29.74 5.60
CA ASP A 75 -5.81 -28.89 6.02
C ASP A 75 -5.42 -27.95 7.17
N TYR A 76 -4.36 -28.29 7.90
CA TYR A 76 -3.79 -27.51 9.01
C TYR A 76 -2.51 -26.79 8.58
N PHE A 77 -1.64 -27.47 7.82
CA PHE A 77 -0.40 -26.90 7.31
C PHE A 77 0.03 -27.60 6.01
N ASP A 78 -0.07 -26.90 4.88
CA ASP A 78 0.35 -27.42 3.57
C ASP A 78 1.75 -26.92 3.20
N PHE A 79 2.69 -27.85 3.05
CA PHE A 79 4.06 -27.58 2.60
C PHE A 79 4.16 -27.13 1.14
N ASN A 80 3.12 -27.38 0.34
CA ASN A 80 3.06 -26.98 -1.06
C ASN A 80 2.38 -25.61 -1.26
N ASP A 81 1.82 -25.05 -0.19
CA ASP A 81 1.19 -23.74 -0.19
C ASP A 81 2.22 -22.66 0.18
N GLU A 82 2.60 -21.85 -0.81
CA GLU A 82 3.51 -20.71 -0.63
C GLU A 82 2.95 -19.61 0.30
N GLU A 83 1.65 -19.66 0.66
CA GLU A 83 1.05 -18.84 1.71
C GLU A 83 1.29 -19.37 3.13
N ASN A 84 1.66 -20.65 3.27
CA ASN A 84 2.03 -21.25 4.56
C ASN A 84 3.54 -21.23 4.79
N ILE A 85 4.32 -21.63 3.79
CA ILE A 85 5.77 -21.78 3.91
C ILE A 85 6.47 -21.57 2.57
N ARG A 86 7.67 -20.97 2.58
CA ARG A 86 8.56 -20.97 1.42
C ARG A 86 9.95 -21.42 1.83
N ILE A 87 10.51 -22.30 1.03
CA ILE A 87 11.81 -22.92 1.26
C ILE A 87 12.70 -22.56 0.07
N ASP A 88 13.88 -22.04 0.34
CA ASP A 88 14.86 -21.78 -0.70
C ASP A 88 15.29 -23.11 -1.32
N PRO A 89 15.05 -23.34 -2.63
CA PRO A 89 15.26 -24.65 -3.25
C PRO A 89 16.75 -25.03 -3.38
N LYS A 90 17.68 -24.09 -3.19
CA LYS A 90 19.13 -24.33 -3.26
C LYS A 90 19.72 -24.71 -1.91
N THR A 91 19.23 -24.08 -0.85
CA THR A 91 19.80 -24.19 0.50
C THR A 91 18.96 -25.04 1.43
N GLY A 92 17.68 -25.22 1.11
CA GLY A 92 16.74 -25.92 1.96
C GLY A 92 16.29 -25.20 3.21
N ARG A 93 16.56 -23.89 3.26
CA ARG A 93 16.24 -23.03 4.39
C ARG A 93 14.85 -22.42 4.23
N ILE A 94 14.12 -22.31 5.33
CA ILE A 94 12.82 -21.65 5.40
C ILE A 94 13.06 -20.14 5.32
N THR A 95 12.50 -19.51 4.29
CA THR A 95 12.61 -18.06 4.03
C THR A 95 11.31 -17.32 4.33
N PHE A 96 10.18 -18.02 4.34
CA PHE A 96 8.89 -17.50 4.77
C PHE A 96 8.14 -18.54 5.60
N LEU A 97 7.48 -18.07 6.66
CA LEU A 97 6.64 -18.89 7.54
C LEU A 97 5.37 -18.15 7.94
N CYS A 98 4.23 -18.81 7.79
CA CYS A 98 2.94 -18.37 8.30
C CYS A 98 2.61 -19.18 9.56
N LEU A 99 2.47 -18.49 10.68
CA LEU A 99 2.02 -19.07 11.94
C LEU A 99 0.53 -18.77 12.09
N PHE A 100 -0.28 -19.67 11.55
CA PHE A 100 -1.73 -19.61 11.62
C PHE A 100 -2.30 -20.95 12.07
N ARG A 101 -2.96 -20.93 13.22
CA ARG A 101 -3.76 -22.05 13.70
C ARG A 101 -5.17 -21.89 13.12
N ARG A 102 -5.47 -22.69 12.09
CA ARG A 102 -6.79 -22.70 11.46
C ARG A 102 -7.77 -23.37 12.43
N ASN A 103 -8.59 -22.56 13.09
CA ASN A 103 -9.80 -23.06 13.75
C ASN A 103 -11.01 -22.61 12.92
N TYR A 104 -11.99 -23.49 12.75
CA TYR A 104 -13.24 -23.19 12.04
C TYR A 104 -14.05 -22.07 12.72
N ASP A 105 -13.77 -21.79 13.99
CA ASP A 105 -14.21 -20.57 14.64
C ASP A 105 -13.39 -19.38 14.12
N LEU A 106 -14.09 -18.44 13.48
CA LEU A 106 -13.59 -17.24 12.76
C LEU A 106 -12.50 -16.40 13.47
N PHE A 107 -12.18 -16.67 14.73
CA PHE A 107 -11.24 -15.92 15.54
C PHE A 107 -10.01 -16.72 16.03
N GLY A 108 -9.94 -18.02 15.75
CA GLY A 108 -8.80 -18.87 16.13
C GLY A 108 -8.56 -18.95 17.64
N ILE A 109 -7.79 -19.95 18.08
CA ILE A 109 -7.18 -19.88 19.41
C ILE A 109 -5.96 -18.96 19.28
N PRO A 110 -5.82 -17.97 20.17
CA PRO A 110 -4.70 -17.05 20.10
C PRO A 110 -3.36 -17.77 20.27
N ASN A 111 -2.38 -17.35 19.47
CA ASN A 111 -1.06 -17.96 19.45
C ASN A 111 -0.01 -16.98 19.98
N ASN A 112 0.98 -17.51 20.69
CA ASN A 112 2.19 -16.76 21.04
C ASN A 112 3.29 -17.15 20.06
N VAL A 113 4.18 -16.21 19.72
CA VAL A 113 5.38 -16.55 18.94
C VAL A 113 6.33 -17.33 19.84
N PRO A 114 6.66 -18.59 19.55
CA PRO A 114 7.58 -19.36 20.39
C PRO A 114 9.02 -18.85 20.28
N SER A 115 9.78 -18.91 21.37
CA SER A 115 11.18 -18.47 21.43
C SER A 115 12.09 -19.19 20.43
N SER A 116 11.76 -20.43 20.05
CA SER A 116 12.49 -21.20 19.02
C SER A 116 12.43 -20.58 17.61
N ILE A 117 11.79 -19.42 17.43
CA ILE A 117 11.75 -18.71 16.16
C ILE A 117 13.14 -18.23 15.74
N ASP A 118 14.05 -17.98 16.69
CA ASP A 118 15.44 -17.63 16.38
C ASP A 118 16.24 -18.76 15.70
N GLN A 119 15.71 -19.98 15.64
CA GLN A 119 16.37 -21.09 14.96
C GLN A 119 16.28 -20.95 13.42
N PHE A 120 15.37 -20.12 12.91
CA PHE A 120 15.15 -19.89 11.48
C PHE A 120 15.97 -18.70 10.98
N GLN A 121 17.29 -18.79 11.05
CA GLN A 121 18.23 -17.70 10.73
C GLN A 121 18.18 -17.20 9.27
N SER A 122 17.50 -17.91 8.37
CA SER A 122 17.26 -17.50 6.97
C SER A 122 15.86 -16.92 6.73
N LEU A 123 15.04 -16.77 7.78
CA LEU A 123 13.66 -16.30 7.68
C LEU A 123 13.64 -14.82 7.28
N GLU A 124 13.21 -14.55 6.04
CA GLU A 124 13.13 -13.20 5.50
C GLU A 124 11.75 -12.56 5.74
N SER A 125 10.72 -13.38 5.91
CA SER A 125 9.35 -12.93 6.09
C SER A 125 8.57 -13.83 7.03
N ILE A 126 7.72 -13.25 7.86
CA ILE A 126 6.83 -14.00 8.76
C ILE A 126 5.41 -13.42 8.71
N ASP A 127 4.42 -14.30 8.72
CA ASP A 127 3.02 -13.95 8.89
C ASP A 127 2.53 -14.50 10.24
N LEU A 128 2.10 -13.59 11.13
CA LEU A 128 1.64 -13.88 12.47
C LEU A 128 0.13 -13.65 12.50
N LYS A 129 -0.63 -14.74 12.51
CA LYS A 129 -2.10 -14.68 12.53
C LYS A 129 -2.63 -14.96 13.94
N ASN A 130 -3.61 -14.17 14.40
CA ASN A 130 -4.20 -14.29 15.75
C ASN A 130 -3.15 -14.25 16.88
N CYS A 131 -2.07 -13.48 16.68
CA CYS A 131 -0.99 -13.41 17.66
C CYS A 131 -1.42 -12.64 18.92
N GLN A 132 -1.01 -13.13 20.08
CA GLN A 132 -1.28 -12.55 21.39
C GLN A 132 -0.05 -11.96 22.06
N LEU A 133 1.12 -12.58 21.88
CA LEU A 133 2.38 -12.14 22.46
C LEU A 133 3.52 -12.31 21.47
N LEU A 134 4.39 -11.30 21.41
CA LEU A 134 5.66 -11.37 20.72
C LEU A 134 6.74 -11.89 21.66
N THR A 135 7.81 -12.42 21.08
CA THR A 135 8.97 -12.92 21.82
C THR A 135 10.22 -12.13 21.44
N MET A 136 11.17 -11.99 22.37
CA MET A 136 12.42 -11.23 22.16
C MET A 136 13.26 -11.79 21.03
N GLU A 137 13.20 -13.11 20.84
CA GLU A 137 13.92 -13.90 19.86
C GLU A 137 13.56 -13.55 18.42
N LEU A 138 12.41 -12.90 18.19
CA LEU A 138 12.08 -12.35 16.87
C LEU A 138 13.09 -11.26 16.43
N GLY A 139 13.64 -10.52 17.39
CA GLY A 139 14.71 -9.54 17.17
C GLY A 139 16.08 -10.15 16.83
N ASN A 140 16.26 -11.45 17.06
CA ASN A 140 17.51 -12.16 16.77
C ASN A 140 17.60 -12.61 15.30
N LEU A 141 16.59 -12.36 14.48
CA LEU A 141 16.55 -12.77 13.07
C LEU A 141 17.24 -11.75 12.16
N PRO A 142 18.45 -12.05 11.64
CA PRO A 142 19.30 -11.05 10.99
C PRO A 142 18.77 -10.59 9.62
N VAL A 143 17.93 -11.42 8.98
CA VAL A 143 17.44 -11.17 7.62
C VAL A 143 15.92 -10.96 7.55
N LEU A 144 15.23 -10.84 8.69
CA LEU A 144 13.77 -10.66 8.75
C LEU A 144 13.35 -9.27 8.24
N LYS A 145 12.99 -9.21 6.95
CA LYS A 145 12.64 -7.97 6.24
C LYS A 145 11.15 -7.65 6.34
N THR A 146 10.27 -8.66 6.41
CA THR A 146 8.82 -8.46 6.34
C THR A 146 8.11 -9.14 7.50
N ILE A 147 7.21 -8.42 8.15
CA ILE A 147 6.35 -8.97 9.20
C ILE A 147 4.90 -8.57 8.91
N ASN A 148 4.02 -9.56 8.86
CA ASN A 148 2.58 -9.33 8.76
C ASN A 148 1.92 -9.75 10.07
N PHE A 149 1.15 -8.85 10.66
CA PHE A 149 0.33 -9.08 11.84
C PHE A 149 -1.13 -9.11 11.39
N ASN A 150 -1.69 -10.30 11.22
CA ASN A 150 -3.06 -10.46 10.73
C ASN A 150 -3.97 -10.91 11.86
N PHE A 151 -5.08 -10.19 12.06
CA PHE A 151 -6.08 -10.50 13.08
C PHE A 151 -5.48 -10.63 14.51
N CYS A 152 -4.36 -9.96 14.78
CA CYS A 152 -3.71 -10.00 16.08
C CYS A 152 -4.55 -9.26 17.13
N THR A 153 -4.51 -9.76 18.37
CA THR A 153 -5.31 -9.22 19.47
C THR A 153 -4.71 -7.93 20.03
N SER A 154 -5.52 -7.14 20.75
CA SER A 154 -5.05 -5.94 21.46
C SER A 154 -3.91 -6.24 22.44
N ASN A 155 -3.88 -7.48 22.98
CA ASN A 155 -2.88 -7.91 23.94
C ASN A 155 -1.47 -7.92 23.36
N MET A 156 -1.32 -8.19 22.06
CA MET A 156 0.01 -8.19 21.42
C MET A 156 0.63 -6.79 21.44
N PHE A 157 -0.17 -5.76 21.18
CA PHE A 157 0.30 -4.37 21.21
C PHE A 157 0.57 -3.91 22.65
N ALA A 158 -0.29 -4.29 23.60
CA ALA A 158 -0.15 -3.94 25.01
C ALA A 158 1.03 -4.60 25.71
N ASN A 159 1.39 -5.82 25.31
CA ASN A 159 2.43 -6.64 25.94
C ASN A 159 3.65 -6.80 25.02
N THR A 160 4.02 -5.74 24.30
CA THR A 160 5.25 -5.73 23.51
C THR A 160 6.45 -5.92 24.47
N PRO A 161 7.30 -6.94 24.28
CA PRO A 161 8.41 -7.20 25.20
C PRO A 161 9.36 -6.01 25.34
N GLU A 162 9.73 -5.68 26.57
CA GLU A 162 10.69 -4.61 26.82
C GLU A 162 12.05 -4.97 26.22
N GLY A 163 12.61 -4.05 25.44
CA GLY A 163 13.89 -4.24 24.75
C GLY A 163 13.79 -4.92 23.38
N LEU A 164 12.60 -5.37 22.94
CA LEU A 164 12.44 -5.94 21.60
C LEU A 164 12.81 -4.88 20.55
N GLN A 165 13.70 -5.24 19.62
CA GLN A 165 14.13 -4.41 18.51
C GLN A 165 14.13 -5.21 17.21
N LEU A 166 13.38 -4.73 16.22
CA LEU A 166 13.24 -5.35 14.90
C LEU A 166 14.04 -4.53 13.89
N SER A 167 15.37 -4.67 13.98
CA SER A 167 16.33 -3.81 13.29
C SER A 167 16.55 -4.14 11.80
N SER A 168 16.19 -5.34 11.36
CA SER A 168 16.29 -5.77 9.96
C SER A 168 15.00 -5.53 9.15
N THR A 169 13.90 -5.20 9.83
CA THR A 169 12.57 -5.11 9.24
C THR A 169 12.43 -3.87 8.36
N LYS A 170 11.99 -4.08 7.12
CA LYS A 170 11.74 -3.08 6.09
C LYS A 170 10.25 -2.86 5.85
N LYS A 171 9.42 -3.87 6.07
CA LYS A 171 7.99 -3.82 5.83
C LYS A 171 7.22 -4.41 7.01
N VAL A 172 6.23 -3.65 7.47
CA VAL A 172 5.27 -4.09 8.47
C VAL A 172 3.86 -3.91 7.92
N THR A 173 3.09 -4.98 7.97
CA THR A 173 1.65 -4.94 7.71
C THR A 173 0.93 -5.27 9.00
N ILE A 174 -0.04 -4.45 9.38
CA ILE A 174 -0.95 -4.72 10.49
C ILE A 174 -2.35 -4.75 9.88
N ASP A 175 -2.90 -5.95 9.73
CA ASP A 175 -4.27 -6.15 9.29
C ASP A 175 -5.12 -6.56 10.49
N SER A 176 -6.09 -5.73 10.83
CA SER A 176 -6.87 -5.87 12.03
C SER A 176 -8.25 -6.43 11.74
N SER A 177 -8.80 -7.25 12.66
CA SER A 177 -10.25 -7.45 12.67
C SER A 177 -10.93 -6.25 13.32
N SER A 178 -12.25 -6.15 13.19
CA SER A 178 -13.07 -5.13 13.86
C SER A 178 -13.04 -5.20 15.40
N ILE A 179 -12.43 -6.24 15.98
CA ILE A 179 -12.42 -6.51 17.42
C ILE A 179 -11.17 -5.92 18.10
N THR A 180 -10.06 -5.82 17.38
CA THR A 180 -8.82 -5.29 17.94
C THR A 180 -8.97 -3.80 18.21
N LYS A 181 -8.48 -3.36 19.37
CA LYS A 181 -8.32 -1.95 19.72
C LYS A 181 -6.89 -1.74 20.19
N PHE A 182 -6.22 -0.72 19.67
CA PHE A 182 -4.84 -0.45 20.10
C PHE A 182 -4.73 0.05 21.55
N ASN A 183 -5.79 0.69 22.08
CA ASN A 183 -5.87 1.19 23.47
C ASN A 183 -4.65 2.05 23.86
N SER A 184 -4.18 2.93 22.98
CA SER A 184 -2.98 3.78 23.15
C SER A 184 -1.63 3.04 23.17
N ASN A 185 -1.58 1.73 22.90
CA ASN A 185 -0.34 0.95 22.90
C ASN A 185 0.40 0.95 21.56
N LEU A 186 -0.23 1.43 20.48
CA LEU A 186 0.39 1.43 19.15
C LEU A 186 1.69 2.24 19.12
N SER A 187 1.77 3.33 19.88
CA SER A 187 2.98 4.15 19.99
C SER A 187 4.18 3.37 20.52
N SER A 188 3.98 2.61 21.60
CA SER A 188 5.03 1.77 22.19
C SER A 188 5.42 0.63 21.25
N PHE A 189 4.41 0.00 20.64
CA PHE A 189 4.63 -1.06 19.66
C PHE A 189 5.47 -0.57 18.47
N LEU A 190 5.13 0.57 17.85
CA LEU A 190 5.87 1.06 16.68
C LEU A 190 7.33 1.45 17.01
N LYS A 191 7.68 1.71 18.28
CA LYS A 191 9.06 2.02 18.68
C LYS A 191 10.01 0.81 18.62
N ILE A 192 9.50 -0.42 18.46
CA ILE A 192 10.39 -1.59 18.27
C ILE A 192 11.05 -1.59 16.89
N PHE A 193 10.52 -0.83 15.93
CA PHE A 193 11.07 -0.76 14.57
C PHE A 193 12.18 0.30 14.47
N SER A 194 13.30 -0.10 13.87
CA SER A 194 14.46 0.77 13.70
C SER A 194 14.33 1.68 12.46
N ASN A 195 15.39 2.42 12.14
CA ASN A 195 15.50 3.26 10.93
C ASN A 195 15.66 2.47 9.62
N THR A 196 15.32 1.20 9.60
CA THR A 196 15.25 0.35 8.39
C THR A 196 13.84 0.22 7.83
N LEU A 197 12.80 0.59 8.60
CA LEU A 197 11.42 0.45 8.16
C LEU A 197 11.12 1.42 7.01
N GLU A 198 10.78 0.86 5.86
CA GLU A 198 10.51 1.57 4.60
C GLU A 198 9.02 1.60 4.26
N GLU A 199 8.27 0.54 4.62
CA GLU A 199 6.84 0.40 4.36
C GLU A 199 6.04 0.09 5.62
N LEU A 200 5.02 0.90 5.90
CA LEU A 200 4.06 0.69 6.98
C LEU A 200 2.64 0.59 6.41
N CYS A 201 2.02 -0.57 6.58
CA CYS A 201 0.73 -0.90 5.99
C CYS A 201 -0.29 -1.24 7.09
N PHE A 202 -1.48 -0.64 6.99
CA PHE A 202 -2.62 -0.87 7.87
C PHE A 202 -3.81 -1.36 7.04
N GLY A 203 -4.47 -2.42 7.51
CA GLY A 203 -5.62 -3.04 6.86
C GLY A 203 -6.81 -3.16 7.83
N ASN A 204 -8.02 -2.99 7.30
CA ASN A 204 -9.29 -3.31 7.97
C ASN A 204 -9.48 -2.68 9.38
N MET A 205 -8.94 -1.47 9.57
CA MET A 205 -8.99 -0.76 10.85
C MET A 205 -10.38 -0.19 11.15
N THR A 206 -10.74 -0.15 12.43
CA THR A 206 -11.91 0.65 12.86
C THR A 206 -11.61 2.14 12.75
N ARG A 207 -12.63 2.98 12.93
CA ARG A 207 -12.44 4.43 12.97
C ARG A 207 -11.52 4.86 14.12
N GLY A 208 -11.75 4.31 15.32
CA GLY A 208 -10.94 4.63 16.51
C GLY A 208 -9.47 4.23 16.34
N ASP A 209 -9.21 3.05 15.76
CA ASP A 209 -7.85 2.61 15.47
C ASP A 209 -7.15 3.54 14.48
N SER A 210 -7.88 4.01 13.48
CA SER A 210 -7.34 4.92 12.48
C SER A 210 -7.01 6.28 13.06
N ASP A 211 -7.85 6.80 13.97
CA ASP A 211 -7.56 8.02 14.71
C ASP A 211 -6.30 7.87 15.59
N GLU A 212 -6.13 6.72 16.24
CA GLU A 212 -4.92 6.40 17.01
C GLU A 212 -3.68 6.31 16.09
N ILE A 213 -3.76 5.62 14.95
CA ILE A 213 -2.68 5.53 13.96
C ILE A 213 -2.25 6.94 13.52
N LEU A 214 -3.20 7.79 13.12
CA LEU A 214 -2.91 9.16 12.68
C LEU A 214 -2.30 10.00 13.81
N HIS A 215 -2.74 9.79 15.05
CA HIS A 215 -2.14 10.45 16.22
C HIS A 215 -0.70 9.99 16.48
N VAL A 216 -0.43 8.68 16.43
CA VAL A 216 0.92 8.15 16.64
C VAL A 216 1.88 8.58 15.52
N LEU A 217 1.42 8.62 14.27
CA LEU A 217 2.21 9.09 13.13
C LEU A 217 2.56 10.59 13.20
N GLN A 218 1.87 11.36 14.04
CA GLN A 218 2.25 12.75 14.34
C GLN A 218 3.34 12.87 15.40
N ASN A 219 3.74 11.78 16.06
CA ASN A 219 4.79 11.81 17.08
C ASN A 219 6.19 11.90 16.43
N ASP A 220 7.06 12.76 16.95
CA ASP A 220 8.44 12.92 16.45
C ASP A 220 9.40 11.81 16.92
N ASN A 221 8.97 10.95 17.84
CA ASN A 221 9.83 9.95 18.49
C ASN A 221 9.93 8.61 17.74
N LEU A 222 9.51 8.53 16.48
CA LEU A 222 9.59 7.30 15.67
C LEU A 222 10.95 7.19 14.98
N CYS A 223 11.71 6.12 15.26
CA CYS A 223 13.07 5.90 14.75
C CYS A 223 13.14 5.79 13.22
N PHE A 224 12.07 5.32 12.57
CA PHE A 224 11.97 5.16 11.11
C PHE A 224 11.52 6.40 10.34
N ARG A 225 11.45 7.56 10.99
CA ARG A 225 11.02 8.82 10.36
C ARG A 225 11.72 9.11 9.03
N HIS A 226 13.03 8.83 8.96
CA HIS A 226 13.86 9.11 7.79
C HIS A 226 13.91 7.96 6.79
N SER A 227 13.52 6.75 7.14
CA SER A 227 13.53 5.60 6.25
C SER A 227 12.16 5.33 5.60
N LEU A 228 11.08 5.76 6.25
CA LEU A 228 9.73 5.48 5.78
C LEU A 228 9.46 6.16 4.43
N THR A 229 9.17 5.34 3.43
CA THR A 229 8.89 5.77 2.05
C THR A 229 7.43 5.60 1.67
N THR A 230 6.73 4.68 2.36
CA THR A 230 5.38 4.25 2.02
C THR A 230 4.53 4.09 3.26
N ILE A 231 3.36 4.73 3.26
CA ILE A 231 2.27 4.46 4.21
C ILE A 231 1.08 3.94 3.40
N GLN A 232 0.51 2.82 3.80
CA GLN A 232 -0.73 2.28 3.25
C GLN A 232 -1.77 2.13 4.36
N MET A 233 -3.00 2.56 4.11
CA MET A 233 -4.14 2.48 5.03
C MET A 233 -5.36 2.05 4.22
N ARG A 234 -5.58 0.74 4.11
CA ARG A 234 -6.66 0.13 3.33
C ARG A 234 -7.82 -0.25 4.23
N TYR A 235 -9.05 0.05 3.83
CA TYR A 235 -10.26 -0.24 4.64
C TYR A 235 -10.20 0.32 6.07
N CYS A 236 -9.57 1.48 6.26
CA CYS A 236 -9.34 2.13 7.56
C CYS A 236 -10.39 3.21 7.88
N LYS A 237 -11.55 3.23 7.19
CA LYS A 237 -12.63 4.21 7.43
C LYS A 237 -12.16 5.68 7.44
N LEU A 238 -11.12 5.99 6.67
CA LEU A 238 -10.60 7.35 6.55
C LEU A 238 -11.57 8.25 5.78
N ASN A 239 -11.64 9.51 6.15
CA ASN A 239 -12.41 10.56 5.46
C ASN A 239 -11.48 11.64 4.88
N GLU A 240 -12.05 12.70 4.32
CA GLU A 240 -11.34 13.82 3.71
C GLU A 240 -10.45 14.61 4.69
N ASP A 241 -10.86 14.75 5.95
CA ASP A 241 -10.06 15.43 6.98
C ASP A 241 -8.83 14.60 7.38
N ASP A 242 -8.93 13.27 7.38
CA ASP A 242 -7.78 12.40 7.61
C ASP A 242 -6.79 12.46 6.45
N LEU A 243 -7.28 12.45 5.21
CA LEU A 243 -6.41 12.62 4.05
C LEU A 243 -5.70 13.98 4.11
N LYS A 244 -6.43 15.04 4.49
CA LYS A 244 -5.86 16.36 4.72
C LYS A 244 -4.77 16.31 5.80
N ARG A 245 -5.00 15.63 6.93
CA ARG A 245 -3.99 15.42 8.00
C ARG A 245 -2.77 14.64 7.47
N LEU A 246 -2.98 13.60 6.67
CA LEU A 246 -1.91 12.81 6.04
C LEU A 246 -1.03 13.67 5.13
N LEU A 247 -1.64 14.48 4.25
CA LEU A 247 -0.93 15.28 3.25
C LEU A 247 -0.13 16.45 3.83
N PHE A 248 -0.71 17.13 4.82
CA PHE A 248 -0.17 18.42 5.30
C PHE A 248 0.48 18.35 6.68
N GLU A 249 0.22 17.33 7.49
CA GLU A 249 0.76 17.25 8.86
C GLU A 249 1.68 16.04 9.04
N ILE A 250 1.22 14.85 8.65
CA ILE A 250 1.99 13.62 8.82
C ILE A 250 3.13 13.57 7.80
N ARG A 251 2.86 13.82 6.52
CA ARG A 251 3.88 13.78 5.45
C ARG A 251 5.10 14.65 5.74
N GLU A 252 4.92 15.84 6.33
CA GLU A 252 6.03 16.74 6.66
C GLU A 252 7.00 16.13 7.68
N ARG A 253 6.51 15.21 8.50
CA ARG A 253 7.34 14.46 9.45
C ARG A 253 8.16 13.39 8.75
N PHE A 254 7.72 12.82 7.63
CA PHE A 254 8.44 11.76 6.93
C PHE A 254 9.08 12.29 5.63
N PRO A 255 10.32 12.85 5.66
CA PRO A 255 10.92 13.57 4.53
C PRO A 255 11.21 12.71 3.29
N ASN A 256 11.13 11.39 3.41
CA ASN A 256 11.32 10.44 2.30
C ASN A 256 10.01 9.74 1.89
N LEU A 257 8.89 10.10 2.52
CA LEU A 257 7.58 9.57 2.17
C LEU A 257 7.18 10.04 0.76
N HIS A 258 7.09 9.07 -0.14
CA HIS A 258 6.72 9.30 -1.54
C HIS A 258 5.50 8.50 -2.00
N THR A 259 5.00 7.57 -1.17
CA THR A 259 3.80 6.79 -1.46
C THR A 259 2.80 6.91 -0.32
N LEU A 260 1.59 7.38 -0.63
CA LEU A 260 0.42 7.31 0.24
C LEU A 260 -0.64 6.42 -0.42
N GLY A 261 -0.91 5.26 0.18
CA GLY A 261 -1.97 4.37 -0.22
C GLY A 261 -3.17 4.50 0.71
N ILE A 262 -4.31 4.99 0.23
CA ILE A 262 -5.52 5.18 1.04
C ILE A 262 -6.74 4.60 0.33
N ASN A 263 -6.54 3.49 -0.39
CA ASN A 263 -7.59 2.86 -1.16
C ASN A 263 -8.63 2.18 -0.26
N CYS A 264 -9.87 2.12 -0.75
CA CYS A 264 -11.01 1.52 -0.05
C CYS A 264 -11.37 2.21 1.29
N ASN A 265 -11.32 3.55 1.34
CA ASN A 265 -11.80 4.33 2.48
C ASN A 265 -13.08 5.11 2.09
N ASN A 266 -13.46 6.10 2.91
CA ASN A 266 -14.70 6.85 2.81
C ASN A 266 -14.44 8.30 2.33
N ILE A 267 -13.46 8.51 1.46
CA ILE A 267 -13.13 9.86 0.97
C ILE A 267 -14.12 10.24 -0.13
N GLU A 268 -14.98 11.21 0.16
CA GLU A 268 -16.04 11.65 -0.74
C GLU A 268 -15.67 12.89 -1.57
N SER A 269 -14.88 13.79 -0.99
CA SER A 269 -14.53 15.08 -1.57
C SER A 269 -13.05 15.41 -1.42
N LEU A 270 -12.51 16.17 -2.37
CA LEU A 270 -11.19 16.78 -2.31
C LEU A 270 -11.27 18.32 -2.22
N CYS A 271 -12.47 18.91 -2.22
CA CYS A 271 -12.65 20.37 -2.22
C CYS A 271 -11.94 21.04 -1.03
N GLY A 272 -12.09 20.50 0.19
CA GLY A 272 -11.44 21.04 1.39
C GLY A 272 -9.90 20.98 1.33
N ILE A 273 -9.34 19.99 0.64
CA ILE A 273 -7.89 19.91 0.37
C ILE A 273 -7.48 20.96 -0.66
N GLY A 274 -8.26 21.11 -1.74
CA GLY A 274 -8.05 22.15 -2.75
C GLY A 274 -8.04 23.55 -2.16
N ASP A 275 -8.95 23.83 -1.22
CA ASP A 275 -9.02 25.13 -0.54
C ASP A 275 -7.86 25.37 0.41
N ARG A 276 -7.43 24.35 1.18
CA ARG A 276 -6.21 24.43 2.01
C ARG A 276 -4.98 24.72 1.15
N ILE A 277 -4.86 24.12 -0.04
CA ILE A 277 -3.73 24.39 -0.95
C ILE A 277 -3.69 25.83 -1.41
N LYS A 278 -4.85 26.44 -1.71
CA LYS A 278 -4.93 27.86 -2.09
C LYS A 278 -4.48 28.78 -0.96
N GLN A 279 -4.71 28.38 0.29
CA GLN A 279 -4.30 29.14 1.48
C GLN A 279 -2.81 28.95 1.84
N VAL A 280 -2.19 27.85 1.41
CA VAL A 280 -0.79 27.53 1.75
C VAL A 280 0.15 27.87 0.57
N PRO A 281 0.94 28.96 0.68
CA PRO A 281 1.75 29.45 -0.45
C PRO A 281 2.86 28.47 -0.85
N PHE A 282 3.37 27.68 0.09
CA PHE A 282 4.48 26.76 -0.14
C PHE A 282 4.31 25.47 0.65
N ILE A 283 4.56 24.33 -0.01
CA ILE A 283 4.61 23.01 0.64
C ILE A 283 6.06 22.53 0.60
N PRO A 284 6.79 22.53 1.73
CA PRO A 284 8.17 22.12 1.75
C PRO A 284 8.33 20.63 1.41
N ASN A 285 9.45 20.30 0.77
CA ASN A 285 9.89 18.93 0.51
C ASN A 285 8.81 18.04 -0.11
N ASN A 286 8.12 18.55 -1.13
CA ASN A 286 7.11 17.76 -1.83
C ASN A 286 7.77 16.67 -2.67
N LYS A 287 7.79 15.44 -2.14
CA LYS A 287 8.32 14.24 -2.80
C LYS A 287 7.23 13.19 -3.03
N LEU A 288 5.95 13.53 -2.83
CA LEU A 288 4.87 12.57 -3.00
C LEU A 288 4.74 12.20 -4.49
N LEU A 289 4.97 10.93 -4.81
CA LEU A 289 4.93 10.39 -6.17
C LEU A 289 3.64 9.61 -6.45
N ARG A 290 3.07 8.98 -5.42
CA ARG A 290 1.89 8.12 -5.55
C ARG A 290 0.87 8.46 -4.47
N LEU A 291 -0.39 8.65 -4.88
CA LEU A 291 -1.53 8.86 -4.00
C LEU A 291 -2.66 7.94 -4.43
N ASN A 292 -2.71 6.72 -3.90
CA ASN A 292 -3.70 5.73 -4.34
C ASN A 292 -5.06 6.00 -3.68
N LEU A 293 -6.00 6.56 -4.46
CA LEU A 293 -7.37 6.88 -4.06
C LEU A 293 -8.39 5.80 -4.49
N ASN A 294 -7.92 4.66 -5.03
CA ASN A 294 -8.78 3.65 -5.62
C ASN A 294 -9.87 3.17 -4.63
N ARG A 295 -11.06 2.84 -5.15
CA ARG A 295 -12.20 2.37 -4.36
C ARG A 295 -12.65 3.30 -3.22
N ASN A 296 -12.34 4.60 -3.29
CA ASN A 296 -13.03 5.62 -2.50
C ASN A 296 -14.23 6.18 -3.28
N PRO A 297 -15.26 6.74 -2.62
CA PRO A 297 -16.37 7.39 -3.31
C PRO A 297 -15.94 8.48 -4.31
N ILE A 298 -14.94 9.30 -3.96
CA ILE A 298 -14.34 10.31 -4.86
C ILE A 298 -13.81 9.72 -6.17
N PHE A 299 -13.43 8.43 -6.18
CA PHE A 299 -12.86 7.79 -7.35
C PHE A 299 -13.83 7.75 -8.55
N LYS A 300 -15.14 7.81 -8.27
CA LYS A 300 -16.19 7.99 -9.29
C LYS A 300 -16.07 9.32 -10.02
N GLN A 301 -15.44 10.34 -9.44
CA GLN A 301 -15.11 11.61 -10.09
C GLN A 301 -13.81 11.50 -10.89
N ILE A 302 -12.84 10.74 -10.39
CA ILE A 302 -11.47 10.64 -10.95
C ILE A 302 -11.41 9.85 -12.27
N CYS A 303 -12.03 8.68 -12.31
CA CYS A 303 -12.06 7.82 -13.51
C CYS A 303 -13.42 7.91 -14.16
N VAL A 304 -13.52 7.91 -15.49
CA VAL A 304 -14.77 7.97 -16.25
C VAL A 304 -15.50 6.61 -16.17
N PRO A 305 -16.56 6.44 -15.37
CA PRO A 305 -17.50 5.36 -15.61
C PRO A 305 -18.37 5.79 -16.80
N LEU A 306 -18.94 4.83 -17.54
CA LEU A 306 -19.70 5.16 -18.74
C LEU A 306 -20.89 6.14 -18.51
N ASN A 307 -21.40 6.30 -17.27
CA ASN A 307 -22.65 7.01 -17.00
C ASN A 307 -22.66 7.97 -15.78
N ALA A 308 -21.51 8.37 -15.21
CA ALA A 308 -21.52 9.23 -14.00
C ALA A 308 -21.31 10.71 -14.33
N THR A 309 -22.25 11.56 -13.90
CA THR A 309 -22.08 13.02 -13.93
C THR A 309 -20.92 13.42 -13.03
N LYS A 310 -19.97 14.16 -13.60
CA LYS A 310 -18.79 14.65 -12.89
C LYS A 310 -19.08 16.00 -12.24
N ASP A 311 -18.69 16.17 -10.99
CA ASP A 311 -18.69 17.49 -10.35
C ASP A 311 -17.45 18.28 -10.79
N PRO A 312 -17.60 19.40 -11.52
CA PRO A 312 -16.47 20.22 -11.94
C PRO A 312 -15.63 20.75 -10.77
N LYS A 313 -16.21 20.93 -9.57
CA LYS A 313 -15.49 21.40 -8.38
C LYS A 313 -14.50 20.36 -7.89
N GLU A 314 -14.88 19.09 -7.87
CA GLU A 314 -14.01 17.98 -7.48
C GLU A 314 -12.84 17.80 -8.45
N ILE A 315 -13.11 17.89 -9.76
CA ILE A 315 -12.07 17.87 -10.79
C ILE A 315 -11.09 19.03 -10.60
N ALA A 316 -11.60 20.26 -10.38
CA ALA A 316 -10.77 21.43 -10.16
C ALA A 316 -9.92 21.32 -8.87
N ALA A 317 -10.49 20.78 -7.79
CA ALA A 317 -9.78 20.54 -6.54
C ALA A 317 -8.64 19.52 -6.71
N LEU A 318 -8.88 18.41 -7.43
CA LEU A 318 -7.86 17.41 -7.71
C LEU A 318 -6.77 17.95 -8.66
N VAL A 319 -7.12 18.71 -9.69
CA VAL A 319 -6.11 19.38 -10.54
C VAL A 319 -5.25 20.33 -9.71
N THR A 320 -5.87 21.11 -8.81
CA THR A 320 -5.14 21.99 -7.87
C THR A 320 -4.19 21.18 -6.98
N LEU A 321 -4.61 20.00 -6.50
CA LEU A 321 -3.77 19.07 -5.75
C LEU A 321 -2.58 18.59 -6.59
N LEU A 322 -2.80 18.11 -7.81
CA LEU A 322 -1.74 17.60 -8.69
C LEU A 322 -0.77 18.69 -9.16
N ASP A 323 -1.24 19.93 -9.32
CA ASP A 323 -0.41 21.07 -9.67
C ASP A 323 0.53 21.46 -8.53
N LYS A 324 0.04 21.36 -7.29
CA LYS A 324 0.84 21.63 -6.09
C LYS A 324 1.76 20.47 -5.71
N PHE A 325 1.29 19.23 -5.92
CA PHE A 325 2.04 17.99 -5.75
C PHE A 325 2.48 17.46 -7.11
N ASP A 326 3.42 18.19 -7.70
CA ASP A 326 3.95 17.99 -9.05
C ASP A 326 4.69 16.67 -9.27
N GLY A 327 4.99 15.94 -8.20
CA GLY A 327 5.51 14.57 -8.24
C GLY A 327 4.45 13.49 -8.42
N ILE A 328 3.17 13.75 -8.07
CA ILE A 328 2.13 12.72 -8.11
C ILE A 328 1.86 12.33 -9.55
N SER A 329 2.15 11.08 -9.88
CA SER A 329 1.94 10.53 -11.23
C SER A 329 0.89 9.42 -11.26
N ASN A 330 0.49 8.87 -10.12
CA ASN A 330 -0.45 7.76 -10.05
C ASN A 330 -1.50 7.99 -8.94
N LEU A 331 -2.78 7.89 -9.31
CA LEU A 331 -3.93 8.03 -8.40
C LEU A 331 -4.60 6.70 -8.03
N GLY A 332 -4.08 5.58 -8.52
CA GLY A 332 -4.57 4.24 -8.21
C GLY A 332 -5.50 3.60 -9.25
N ALA A 333 -5.64 4.17 -10.44
CA ALA A 333 -6.50 3.59 -11.47
C ALA A 333 -5.86 2.36 -12.08
N TYR A 334 -6.65 1.31 -12.31
CA TYR A 334 -6.21 0.15 -13.06
C TYR A 334 -6.03 0.46 -14.55
N SER A 335 -5.23 -0.32 -15.25
CA SER A 335 -4.99 -0.20 -16.71
C SER A 335 -6.29 -0.20 -17.52
N CYS A 336 -7.33 -0.93 -17.07
CA CYS A 336 -8.64 -1.00 -17.72
C CYS A 336 -9.51 0.26 -17.50
N GLN A 337 -9.15 1.12 -16.56
CA GLN A 337 -9.88 2.35 -16.25
C GLN A 337 -9.32 3.53 -17.06
N LYS A 338 -10.15 4.53 -17.30
CA LYS A 338 -9.74 5.78 -17.97
C LYS A 338 -9.93 6.95 -17.00
N TYR A 339 -8.91 7.78 -16.89
CA TYR A 339 -8.99 9.01 -16.10
C TYR A 339 -9.89 10.04 -16.80
N GLU A 340 -10.46 10.96 -16.03
CA GLU A 340 -11.03 12.18 -16.62
C GLU A 340 -9.91 12.96 -17.35
N PRO A 341 -10.16 13.51 -18.56
CA PRO A 341 -9.11 14.09 -19.40
C PRO A 341 -8.21 15.15 -18.74
N LYS A 342 -8.74 16.05 -17.91
CA LYS A 342 -7.93 17.07 -17.22
C LYS A 342 -7.04 16.45 -16.14
N ILE A 343 -7.55 15.45 -15.43
CA ILE A 343 -6.76 14.68 -14.45
C ILE A 343 -5.65 13.89 -15.17
N GLU A 344 -5.98 13.18 -16.24
CA GLU A 344 -5.01 12.40 -17.02
C GLU A 344 -3.89 13.30 -17.54
N TYR A 345 -4.26 14.45 -18.09
CA TYR A 345 -3.33 15.48 -18.52
C TYR A 345 -2.38 15.88 -17.38
N ALA A 346 -2.91 16.25 -16.21
CA ALA A 346 -2.11 16.69 -15.08
C ALA A 346 -1.10 15.62 -14.61
N LEU A 347 -1.51 14.34 -14.55
CA LEU A 347 -0.62 13.22 -14.20
C LEU A 347 0.50 13.02 -15.24
N ARG A 348 0.17 13.11 -16.53
CA ARG A 348 1.14 12.99 -17.63
C ARG A 348 2.14 14.15 -17.66
N ILE A 349 1.74 15.35 -17.24
CA ILE A 349 2.69 16.46 -17.08
C ILE A 349 3.59 16.25 -15.87
N ASN A 350 3.05 15.77 -14.75
CA ASN A 350 3.83 15.46 -13.55
C ASN A 350 4.92 14.43 -13.83
N ILE A 351 4.57 13.33 -14.52
CA ILE A 351 5.52 12.25 -14.83
C ILE A 351 6.63 12.67 -15.80
N ALA A 352 6.34 13.63 -16.68
CA ALA A 352 7.31 14.24 -17.58
C ALA A 352 8.34 15.13 -16.85
N GLY A 353 8.15 15.35 -15.54
CA GLY A 353 9.02 16.18 -14.72
C GLY A 353 8.60 17.64 -14.72
N ARG A 354 7.30 17.93 -14.48
CA ARG A 354 6.72 19.29 -14.40
C ARG A 354 7.64 20.30 -13.70
N LYS A 355 8.25 19.91 -12.58
CA LYS A 355 9.18 20.77 -11.83
C LYS A 355 10.32 21.30 -12.69
N GLU A 356 10.92 20.45 -13.52
CA GLU A 356 12.00 20.83 -14.43
C GLU A 356 11.49 21.69 -15.60
N LEU A 357 10.21 21.55 -15.97
CA LEU A 357 9.57 22.36 -17.01
C LEU A 357 9.23 23.79 -16.54
N ILE A 358 8.87 23.96 -15.26
CA ILE A 358 8.27 25.21 -14.74
C ILE A 358 9.25 26.06 -13.90
N ARG A 359 10.41 25.53 -13.48
CA ARG A 359 11.35 26.21 -12.56
C ARG A 359 11.96 27.53 -13.07
N GLY A 360 11.77 27.91 -14.33
CA GLY A 360 12.11 29.23 -14.86
C GLY A 360 11.04 30.29 -14.56
N LYS A 361 11.15 31.01 -13.43
CA LYS A 361 10.20 32.07 -13.03
C LYS A 361 10.10 33.27 -13.99
N SER A 362 10.91 33.34 -15.04
CA SER A 362 10.97 34.50 -15.95
C SER A 362 11.04 34.16 -17.44
N SER A 363 11.15 32.89 -17.83
CA SER A 363 10.93 32.50 -19.23
C SER A 363 10.39 31.07 -19.27
N ARG A 364 9.24 30.89 -19.92
CA ARG A 364 8.62 29.57 -20.21
C ARG A 364 9.44 28.75 -21.22
N ILE A 365 10.67 29.13 -21.48
CA ILE A 365 11.49 28.57 -22.54
C ILE A 365 12.27 27.41 -21.93
N ILE A 366 11.67 26.23 -22.00
CA ILE A 366 12.40 24.97 -21.81
C ILE A 366 13.53 24.95 -22.83
N ASN A 367 14.76 24.68 -22.38
CA ASN A 367 15.91 24.55 -23.27
C ASN A 367 15.57 23.55 -24.38
N ARG A 368 15.64 24.00 -25.64
CA ARG A 368 15.21 23.20 -26.79
C ARG A 368 15.94 21.83 -26.85
N ALA A 369 17.17 21.77 -26.38
CA ALA A 369 17.98 20.56 -26.32
C ALA A 369 17.46 19.50 -25.33
N LEU A 370 16.65 19.89 -24.34
CA LEU A 370 16.09 18.95 -23.35
C LEU A 370 14.81 18.27 -23.85
N TRP A 371 14.17 18.77 -24.91
CA TRP A 371 12.90 18.21 -25.40
C TRP A 371 12.97 16.73 -25.76
N PRO A 372 13.97 16.24 -26.52
CA PRO A 372 14.07 14.81 -26.79
C PRO A 372 14.11 13.97 -25.50
N LEU A 373 14.82 14.42 -24.46
CA LEU A 373 14.91 13.73 -23.18
C LEU A 373 13.57 13.74 -22.43
N ILE A 374 12.89 14.89 -22.38
CA ILE A 374 11.58 15.05 -21.74
C ILE A 374 10.54 14.16 -22.45
N LEU A 375 10.52 14.17 -23.79
CA LEU A 375 9.58 13.39 -24.58
C LEU A 375 9.84 11.88 -24.41
N VAL A 376 11.10 11.44 -24.48
CA VAL A 376 11.45 10.03 -24.25
C VAL A 376 11.03 9.58 -22.84
N ARG A 377 11.30 10.41 -21.82
CA ARG A 377 10.89 10.14 -20.44
C ARG A 377 9.37 10.05 -20.30
N ALA A 378 8.64 11.04 -20.82
CA ALA A 378 7.18 11.09 -20.76
C ALA A 378 6.55 9.87 -21.42
N TYR A 379 7.05 9.44 -22.58
CA TYR A 379 6.57 8.24 -23.27
C TYR A 379 6.89 6.96 -22.48
N LYS A 380 8.16 6.78 -22.08
CA LYS A 380 8.60 5.57 -21.37
C LYS A 380 7.81 5.33 -20.08
N ASN A 381 7.47 6.41 -19.37
CA ASN A 381 6.81 6.32 -18.08
C ASN A 381 5.29 6.48 -18.19
N SER A 382 4.74 6.77 -19.37
CA SER A 382 3.31 7.09 -19.55
C SER A 382 2.32 6.03 -19.04
N SER A 383 2.78 4.77 -18.95
CA SER A 383 2.03 3.64 -18.40
C SER A 383 1.97 3.62 -16.87
N GLU A 384 2.90 4.29 -16.17
CA GLU A 384 3.01 4.29 -14.71
C GLU A 384 1.90 5.10 -14.02
N ILE A 385 1.10 5.86 -14.77
CA ILE A 385 -0.10 6.51 -14.23
C ILE A 385 -1.17 5.49 -13.81
N TYR A 386 -1.05 4.24 -14.27
CA TYR A 386 -1.94 3.14 -13.94
C TYR A 386 -1.28 2.12 -13.00
N ILE A 387 -2.12 1.40 -12.25
CA ILE A 387 -1.80 0.16 -11.55
C ILE A 387 -2.10 -1.00 -12.49
N TYR A 388 -1.17 -1.95 -12.56
CA TYR A 388 -1.37 -3.22 -13.27
C TYR A 388 -1.66 -4.28 -12.22
N ASP A 389 -2.75 -5.01 -12.44
CA ASP A 389 -3.13 -6.08 -11.55
C ASP A 389 -2.12 -7.22 -11.66
N ARG A 390 -1.46 -7.57 -10.55
CA ARG A 390 -0.51 -8.67 -10.50
C ARG A 390 -1.17 -10.01 -10.13
N TYR A 391 -2.48 -10.04 -9.91
CA TYR A 391 -3.17 -11.28 -9.55
C TYR A 391 -3.20 -12.30 -10.70
N SER A 392 -2.88 -11.93 -11.95
CA SER A 392 -2.53 -12.94 -12.95
C SER A 392 -1.08 -13.36 -12.74
N SER A 393 -0.84 -14.61 -12.34
CA SER A 393 0.48 -15.24 -12.24
C SER A 393 1.28 -15.21 -13.56
N ASP A 394 0.65 -14.81 -14.66
CA ASP A 394 1.28 -14.60 -15.96
C ASP A 394 2.02 -13.24 -16.02
N THR A 395 3.35 -13.27 -15.94
CA THR A 395 4.19 -12.08 -16.09
C THR A 395 4.20 -11.52 -17.52
N VAL A 396 3.88 -12.36 -18.52
CA VAL A 396 3.88 -11.99 -19.94
C VAL A 396 2.68 -11.08 -20.25
N THR A 397 1.52 -11.34 -19.66
CA THR A 397 0.32 -10.48 -19.82
C THR A 397 0.57 -9.07 -19.28
N THR A 398 1.19 -8.97 -18.10
CA THR A 398 1.51 -7.67 -17.48
C THR A 398 2.40 -6.81 -18.38
N SER A 399 3.46 -7.38 -18.97
CA SER A 399 4.34 -6.61 -19.88
C SER A 399 3.63 -6.10 -21.13
N LYS A 400 2.74 -6.91 -21.71
CA LYS A 400 1.96 -6.53 -22.90
C LYS A 400 0.96 -5.44 -22.56
N GLU A 401 0.31 -5.53 -21.40
CA GLU A 401 -0.58 -4.48 -20.92
C GLU A 401 0.16 -3.15 -20.70
N VAL A 402 1.31 -3.18 -20.02
CA VAL A 402 2.14 -1.98 -19.80
C VAL A 402 2.51 -1.33 -21.12
N GLU A 403 2.98 -2.12 -22.10
CA GLU A 403 3.34 -1.60 -23.42
C GLU A 403 2.13 -1.03 -24.15
N SER A 404 0.96 -1.68 -24.06
CA SER A 404 -0.28 -1.22 -24.69
C SER A 404 -0.77 0.13 -24.14
N LYS A 405 -0.36 0.48 -22.92
CA LYS A 405 -0.74 1.75 -22.25
C LYS A 405 0.29 2.85 -22.45
N LYS A 406 1.45 2.55 -23.04
CA LYS A 406 2.35 3.60 -23.47
C LYS A 406 1.73 4.36 -24.62
N CYS A 407 1.54 5.67 -24.46
CA CYS A 407 0.94 6.47 -25.52
C CYS A 407 1.56 7.86 -25.62
N ALA A 408 1.57 8.37 -26.85
CA ALA A 408 2.10 9.68 -27.17
C ALA A 408 1.16 10.85 -26.81
N SER A 409 -0.02 10.59 -26.23
CA SER A 409 -0.96 11.66 -25.84
C SER A 409 -0.32 12.68 -24.89
N GLY A 410 0.45 12.21 -23.90
CA GLY A 410 1.24 13.09 -23.03
C GLY A 410 2.27 13.93 -23.80
N LEU A 411 2.87 13.38 -24.86
CA LEU A 411 3.78 14.11 -25.74
C LEU A 411 3.07 15.20 -26.52
N PHE A 412 1.92 14.88 -27.11
CA PHE A 412 1.10 15.85 -27.83
C PHE A 412 0.72 17.03 -26.93
N HIS A 413 0.28 16.74 -25.71
CA HIS A 413 -0.05 17.74 -24.69
C HIS A 413 1.14 18.63 -24.32
N LEU A 414 2.31 18.03 -24.09
CA LEU A 414 3.54 18.76 -23.80
C LEU A 414 3.95 19.68 -24.97
N VAL A 415 3.95 19.16 -26.19
CA VAL A 415 4.33 19.92 -27.39
C VAL A 415 3.33 21.05 -27.65
N HIS A 416 2.03 20.78 -27.58
CA HIS A 416 1.00 21.77 -27.89
C HIS A 416 0.99 22.95 -26.90
N HIS A 417 1.18 22.70 -25.59
CA HIS A 417 1.12 23.78 -24.59
C HIS A 417 2.44 24.48 -24.33
N PHE A 418 3.58 23.80 -24.47
CA PHE A 418 4.87 24.37 -24.09
C PHE A 418 5.81 24.58 -25.28
N TYR A 419 5.66 23.83 -26.37
CA TYR A 419 6.56 23.91 -27.53
C TYR A 419 5.99 24.73 -28.69
N ALA A 420 4.68 24.67 -28.94
CA ALA A 420 4.05 25.39 -30.04
C ALA A 420 4.29 26.93 -30.01
N PRO A 421 4.22 27.61 -28.85
CA PRO A 421 4.56 29.03 -28.78
C PRO A 421 6.02 29.33 -29.18
N VAL A 422 6.95 28.42 -28.86
CA VAL A 422 8.38 28.55 -29.12
C VAL A 422 8.74 28.40 -30.61
N MET A 423 7.91 27.72 -31.39
CA MET A 423 8.12 27.53 -32.84
C MET A 423 7.54 28.68 -33.69
N ILE A 424 6.64 29.49 -33.12
CA ILE A 424 6.01 30.61 -33.83
C ILE A 424 6.89 31.86 -33.78
N GLU A 425 7.63 32.08 -32.69
CA GLU A 425 8.47 33.28 -32.50
C GLU A 425 9.70 33.34 -33.43
N ASP A 426 10.21 32.21 -33.93
CA ASP A 426 11.42 32.18 -34.79
C ASP A 426 11.17 32.57 -36.26
N ARG A 427 9.90 32.80 -36.66
CA ARG A 427 9.56 33.20 -38.03
C ARG A 427 9.37 34.71 -38.22
N GLY A 428 9.51 35.50 -37.16
CA GLY A 428 9.27 36.95 -37.18
C GLY A 428 10.50 37.84 -37.43
N GLY A 429 11.67 37.26 -37.71
CA GLY A 429 12.89 38.00 -38.03
C GLY A 429 12.93 38.53 -39.47
N GLY A 430 11.94 39.34 -39.86
CA GLY A 430 11.88 39.99 -41.17
C GLY A 430 10.83 41.09 -41.16
N GLY A 431 11.28 42.34 -41.15
CA GLY A 431 10.48 43.52 -40.82
C GLY A 431 9.20 43.71 -41.62
N GLY A 432 8.18 44.22 -40.92
CA GLY A 432 6.92 44.64 -41.51
C GLY A 432 5.99 45.19 -40.43
N SER A 433 6.10 46.48 -40.16
CA SER A 433 5.08 47.24 -39.44
C SER A 433 3.75 47.10 -40.18
N SER A 434 2.87 46.24 -39.65
CA SER A 434 1.51 46.08 -40.15
C SER A 434 0.55 46.28 -38.98
N THR A 435 -0.04 47.48 -38.97
CA THR A 435 -1.19 47.92 -38.20
C THR A 435 -2.26 46.82 -38.14
N THR A 436 -2.61 46.38 -36.93
CA THR A 436 -3.69 45.42 -36.69
C THR A 436 -5.04 46.12 -36.79
N THR A 437 -5.76 45.88 -37.87
CA THR A 437 -7.18 46.21 -38.01
C THR A 437 -7.99 45.15 -37.25
N ASN A 438 -8.84 45.61 -36.33
CA ASN A 438 -9.84 44.79 -35.66
C ASN A 438 -10.80 44.16 -36.68
N ILE A 439 -10.90 42.84 -36.69
CA ILE A 439 -11.99 42.12 -37.34
C ILE A 439 -12.97 41.71 -36.24
N THR A 440 -14.00 42.53 -36.07
CA THR A 440 -15.25 42.18 -35.40
C THR A 440 -16.03 41.22 -36.29
N ASN A 441 -16.37 40.05 -35.75
CA ASN A 441 -17.34 39.14 -36.35
C ASN A 441 -18.75 39.71 -36.15
N ASP A 442 -19.26 40.39 -37.18
CA ASP A 442 -20.68 40.64 -37.38
C ASP A 442 -21.33 39.35 -37.91
N ASN A 443 -22.20 38.74 -37.11
CA ASN A 443 -23.20 37.78 -37.59
C ASN A 443 -24.58 38.39 -37.34
N SER A 444 -25.06 39.11 -38.34
CA SER A 444 -26.45 39.55 -38.47
C SER A 444 -27.30 38.41 -39.05
N ILE A 445 -28.29 37.94 -38.30
CA ILE A 445 -29.49 37.30 -38.83
C ILE A 445 -30.69 38.08 -38.26
N GLU A 446 -31.27 38.92 -39.11
CA GLU A 446 -32.69 39.35 -39.03
C GLU A 446 -33.58 38.10 -38.98
N GLY A 447 -34.70 38.02 -38.29
CA GLY A 447 -35.58 39.01 -37.70
C GLY A 447 -36.99 38.41 -37.76
N SER A 448 -37.76 38.49 -36.67
CA SER A 448 -39.23 38.48 -36.73
C SER A 448 -39.79 39.02 -35.42
N ASN A 449 -40.31 40.23 -35.55
CA ASN A 449 -41.17 40.93 -34.60
C ASN A 449 -42.38 40.09 -34.17
N LYS A 450 -42.77 40.22 -32.90
CA LYS A 450 -44.14 40.62 -32.54
C LYS A 450 -44.18 41.26 -31.14
N GLN A 451 -44.83 42.42 -31.12
CA GLN A 451 -45.34 43.20 -29.99
C GLN A 451 -46.14 42.31 -29.00
N GLN A 452 -46.40 42.64 -27.72
CA GLN A 452 -46.91 43.91 -27.17
C GLN A 452 -47.03 43.77 -25.64
N GLN A 453 -46.89 44.89 -24.89
CA GLN A 453 -47.61 45.28 -23.64
C GLN A 453 -47.71 44.26 -22.47
N GLN A 454 -47.44 44.59 -21.20
CA GLN A 454 -48.12 45.60 -20.39
C GLN A 454 -47.47 45.71 -18.99
N GLN A 455 -47.62 46.88 -18.37
CA GLN A 455 -47.29 47.23 -16.99
C GLN A 455 -48.15 46.43 -15.98
N HIS A 456 -47.62 46.12 -14.80
CA HIS A 456 -48.16 46.57 -13.49
C HIS A 456 -47.45 45.88 -12.30
N ALA A 457 -47.25 46.68 -11.25
CA ALA A 457 -46.97 46.38 -9.84
C ALA A 457 -45.57 45.87 -9.48
#